data_AF-A0AAZ1Y1D0-F1
#
_entry.id   AF-A0AAZ1Y1D0-F1
#
_cell.length_a   1.000
_cell.length_b   1.000
_cell.length_c   1.000
_cell.angle_alpha   90.00
_cell.angle_beta   90.00
_cell.angle_gamma   90.00
#
_symmetry.space_group_name_H-M   'P 1'
#
loop_
_entity.id
_entity.type
_entity.pdbx_description
1 polymer ?
#
loop_
_entity_poly.entity_id
_entity_poly.type
_entity_poly.pdbx_seq_one_letter_code
_entity_poly.pdbx_strand_id
1 'polypeptide(L)'
;MADMRMDDDLFDSIVFAEERFRDEGYREGFEKGSRRGLQDGRRHGACHGARLSCEMSFYYGFAITWKCVLQNSIDGKSRKRVKALETLLGMIQSSPLDDPQSQKLQDDMDKLELSSDRSALCSVSQLTSRITSAWLKALHSESVLMVNQTRPSIQTQGGS
;
A
#
# COMPACT_ATOMS: atom_id res chain seq x y z
N MET A 1 61.27 22.42 -26.56
CA MET A 1 60.43 23.49 -25.97
C MET A 1 59.50 22.81 -25.00
N ALA A 2 59.91 22.67 -23.74
CA ALA A 2 59.08 22.11 -22.69
C ALA A 2 58.28 23.27 -22.09
N ASP A 3 56.98 23.32 -22.39
CA ASP A 3 56.04 24.28 -21.81
C ASP A 3 55.84 23.89 -20.33
N MET A 4 56.53 24.62 -19.46
CA MET A 4 56.50 24.44 -18.02
C MET A 4 55.18 25.01 -17.51
N ARG A 5 54.10 24.23 -17.60
CA ARG A 5 52.82 24.52 -16.93
C ARG A 5 52.96 24.30 -15.43
N MET A 6 53.67 25.17 -14.74
CA MET A 6 53.73 25.20 -13.28
C MET A 6 53.88 26.64 -12.85
N ASP A 7 52.75 27.34 -12.75
CA ASP A 7 52.48 28.34 -11.72
C ASP A 7 50.98 28.66 -11.83
N ASP A 8 50.15 27.79 -11.23
CA ASP A 8 49.05 28.34 -10.43
C ASP A 8 49.79 29.27 -9.43
N ASP A 9 49.78 30.59 -9.68
CA ASP A 9 50.54 31.54 -8.88
C ASP A 9 50.29 31.24 -7.39
N LEU A 10 51.35 31.16 -6.58
CA LEU A 10 51.28 30.74 -5.17
C LEU A 10 50.16 31.46 -4.38
N PHE A 11 49.86 32.70 -4.78
CA PHE A 11 48.81 33.53 -4.22
C PHE A 11 47.45 33.44 -4.94
N ASP A 12 47.39 33.01 -6.21
CA ASP A 12 46.13 32.79 -6.94
C ASP A 12 45.27 31.71 -6.28
N SER A 13 45.91 30.68 -5.71
CA SER A 13 45.20 29.67 -4.93
C SER A 13 44.48 30.24 -3.70
N ILE A 14 45.00 31.34 -3.12
CA ILE A 14 44.44 32.03 -1.94
C ILE A 14 43.43 33.09 -2.38
N VAL A 15 43.77 33.90 -3.40
CA VAL A 15 42.93 34.99 -3.92
C VAL A 15 41.65 34.44 -4.55
N PHE A 16 41.74 33.35 -5.32
CA PHE A 16 40.59 32.69 -5.96
C PHE A 16 40.04 31.51 -5.13
N ALA A 17 40.50 31.32 -3.89
CA ALA A 17 40.04 30.24 -3.02
C ALA A 17 38.51 30.25 -2.86
N GLU A 18 37.92 31.43 -2.63
CA GLU A 18 36.48 31.58 -2.41
C GLU A 18 35.66 31.13 -3.63
N GLU A 19 36.05 31.57 -4.82
CA GLU A 19 35.39 31.21 -6.08
C GLU A 19 35.52 29.70 -6.35
N ARG A 20 36.73 29.14 -6.18
CA ARG A 20 36.97 27.69 -6.32
C ARG A 20 36.14 26.86 -5.35
N PHE A 21 36.07 27.23 -4.07
CA PHE A 21 35.27 26.49 -3.08
C PHE A 21 33.77 26.64 -3.30
N ARG A 22 33.32 27.81 -3.78
CA ARG A 22 31.92 28.03 -4.14
C ARG A 22 31.52 27.15 -5.32
N ASP A 23 32.34 27.11 -6.36
CA ASP A 23 32.10 26.30 -7.55
C ASP A 23 32.17 24.80 -7.24
N GLU A 24 33.16 24.38 -6.44
CA GLU A 24 33.30 22.99 -6.01
C GLU A 24 32.11 22.57 -5.13
N GLY A 25 31.74 23.40 -4.16
CA GLY A 25 30.60 23.13 -3.28
C GLY A 25 29.28 23.08 -4.04
N TYR A 26 29.08 23.97 -5.02
CA TYR A 26 27.91 23.92 -5.89
C TYR A 26 27.88 22.65 -6.73
N ARG A 27 29.00 22.32 -7.40
CA ARG A 27 29.12 21.14 -8.26
C ARG A 27 28.89 19.85 -7.48
N GLU A 28 29.56 19.70 -6.34
CA GLU A 28 29.43 18.54 -5.46
C GLU A 28 28.00 18.45 -4.90
N GLY A 29 27.46 19.57 -4.42
CA GLY A 29 26.10 19.64 -3.87
C GLY A 29 25.04 19.30 -4.91
N PHE A 30 25.18 19.82 -6.12
CA PHE A 30 24.27 19.55 -7.24
C PHE A 30 24.34 18.09 -7.67
N GLU A 31 25.53 17.52 -7.84
CA GLU A 31 25.70 16.11 -8.22
C GLU A 31 25.13 15.17 -7.16
N LYS A 32 25.50 15.38 -5.88
CA LYS A 32 25.01 14.55 -4.76
C LYS A 32 23.51 14.71 -4.57
N GLY A 33 23.00 15.94 -4.66
CA GLY A 33 21.58 16.25 -4.53
C GLY A 33 20.75 15.61 -5.65
N SER A 34 21.19 15.76 -6.91
CA SER A 34 20.53 15.17 -8.07
C SER A 34 20.48 13.64 -7.98
N ARG A 35 21.62 13.02 -7.63
CA ARG A 35 21.69 11.56 -7.49
C ARG A 35 20.78 11.04 -6.39
N ARG A 36 20.78 11.68 -5.21
CA ARG A 36 19.92 11.30 -4.08
C ARG A 36 18.45 11.52 -4.40
N GLY A 37 18.08 12.69 -4.92
CA GLY A 37 16.71 13.01 -5.30
C GLY A 37 16.13 12.00 -6.30
N LEU A 38 16.92 11.59 -7.30
CA LEU A 38 16.49 10.58 -8.27
C LEU A 38 16.32 9.19 -7.64
N GLN A 39 17.20 8.80 -6.72
CA GLN A 39 17.10 7.50 -6.04
C GLN A 39 15.90 7.47 -5.09
N ASP A 40 15.74 8.51 -4.29
CA ASP A 40 14.66 8.61 -3.30
C ASP A 40 13.31 8.75 -3.99
N GLY A 41 13.21 9.57 -5.05
CA GLY A 41 11.99 9.71 -5.84
C GLY A 41 11.56 8.38 -6.47
N ARG A 42 12.50 7.64 -7.09
CA ARG A 42 12.21 6.31 -7.67
C ARG A 42 11.77 5.31 -6.60
N ARG A 43 12.49 5.24 -5.49
CA ARG A 43 12.15 4.32 -4.38
C ARG A 43 10.80 4.67 -3.78
N HIS A 44 10.54 5.96 -3.55
CA HIS A 44 9.28 6.43 -3.00
C HIS A 44 8.12 6.08 -3.92
N GLY A 45 8.21 6.43 -5.21
CA GLY A 45 7.17 6.12 -6.19
C GLY A 45 6.91 4.62 -6.33
N ALA A 46 7.96 3.80 -6.39
CA ALA A 46 7.82 2.35 -6.48
C ALA A 46 7.17 1.74 -5.22
N CYS A 47 7.62 2.12 -4.02
CA CYS A 47 7.03 1.63 -2.78
C CYS A 47 5.59 2.11 -2.60
N HIS A 48 5.31 3.37 -2.92
CA HIS A 48 3.98 3.97 -2.81
C HIS A 48 3.00 3.29 -3.78
N GLY A 49 3.35 3.17 -5.06
CA GLY A 49 2.52 2.51 -6.07
C GLY A 49 2.29 1.02 -5.77
N ALA A 50 3.32 0.30 -5.31
CA ALA A 50 3.18 -1.11 -4.91
C ALA A 50 2.21 -1.27 -3.73
N ARG A 51 2.28 -0.39 -2.73
CA ARG A 51 1.36 -0.42 -1.58
C ARG A 51 -0.08 -0.17 -2.02
N LEU A 52 -0.32 0.91 -2.76
CA LEU A 52 -1.62 1.29 -3.31
C LEU A 52 -2.24 0.13 -4.12
N SER A 53 -1.48 -0.43 -5.07
CA SER A 53 -1.96 -1.50 -5.93
C SER A 53 -2.23 -2.81 -5.18
N CYS A 54 -1.41 -3.17 -4.19
CA CYS A 54 -1.65 -4.34 -3.35
C CYS A 54 -2.95 -4.22 -2.57
N GLU A 55 -3.21 -3.06 -1.96
CA GLU A 55 -4.41 -2.82 -1.18
C GLU A 55 -5.68 -2.84 -2.05
N MET A 56 -5.64 -2.15 -3.19
CA MET A 56 -6.74 -2.13 -4.16
C MET A 56 -7.06 -3.55 -4.66
N SER A 57 -6.02 -4.31 -5.03
CA SER A 57 -6.17 -5.69 -5.52
C SER A 57 -6.69 -6.64 -4.45
N PHE A 58 -6.30 -6.43 -3.18
CA PHE A 58 -6.81 -7.21 -2.06
C PHE A 58 -8.32 -7.02 -1.88
N TYR A 59 -8.79 -5.77 -1.76
CA TYR A 59 -10.22 -5.50 -1.58
C TYR A 59 -11.04 -5.93 -2.80
N TYR A 60 -10.49 -5.80 -4.00
CA TYR A 60 -11.09 -6.31 -5.23
C TYR A 60 -11.27 -7.84 -5.17
N GLY A 61 -10.18 -8.57 -4.88
CA GLY A 61 -10.22 -10.03 -4.77
C GLY A 61 -11.14 -10.51 -3.64
N PHE A 62 -11.14 -9.81 -2.50
CA PHE A 62 -12.06 -10.05 -1.39
C PHE A 62 -13.51 -9.94 -1.83
N ALA A 63 -13.86 -8.83 -2.49
CA ALA A 63 -15.22 -8.57 -2.89
C ALA A 63 -15.73 -9.58 -3.91
N ILE A 64 -14.91 -9.96 -4.89
CA ILE A 64 -15.23 -10.99 -5.88
C ILE A 64 -15.42 -12.36 -5.21
N THR A 65 -14.49 -12.77 -4.35
CA THR A 65 -14.53 -14.09 -3.69
C THR A 65 -15.80 -14.24 -2.85
N TRP A 66 -16.10 -13.26 -1.99
CA TRP A 66 -17.27 -13.31 -1.13
C TRP A 66 -18.57 -13.14 -1.89
N LYS A 67 -18.58 -12.36 -2.98
CA LYS A 67 -19.73 -12.29 -3.87
C LYS A 67 -20.05 -13.67 -4.43
N CYS A 68 -19.05 -14.42 -4.90
CA CYS A 68 -19.22 -15.78 -5.40
C CYS A 68 -19.76 -16.76 -4.34
N VAL A 69 -19.24 -16.69 -3.11
CA VAL A 69 -19.69 -17.56 -2.00
C VAL A 69 -21.14 -17.25 -1.61
N LEU A 70 -21.53 -15.97 -1.59
CA LEU A 70 -22.84 -15.53 -1.12
C LEU A 70 -23.92 -15.53 -2.21
N GLN A 71 -23.56 -15.62 -3.49
CA GLN A 71 -24.47 -15.51 -4.64
C GLN A 71 -25.64 -16.52 -4.61
N ASN A 72 -25.43 -17.74 -4.10
CA ASN A 72 -26.44 -18.79 -4.09
C ASN A 72 -27.28 -18.85 -2.80
N SER A 73 -27.04 -17.94 -1.85
CA SER A 73 -27.74 -17.97 -0.57
C SER A 73 -29.06 -17.19 -0.63
N ILE A 74 -30.14 -17.81 -0.15
CA ILE A 74 -31.52 -17.27 -0.23
C ILE A 74 -31.83 -16.29 0.93
N ASP A 75 -30.93 -16.18 1.91
CA ASP A 75 -31.10 -15.33 3.10
C ASP A 75 -31.16 -13.83 2.76
N GLY A 76 -32.08 -13.10 3.40
CA GLY A 76 -32.19 -11.65 3.24
C GLY A 76 -30.92 -10.90 3.69
N LYS A 77 -30.16 -11.45 4.67
CA LYS A 77 -28.90 -10.83 5.12
C LYS A 77 -27.79 -11.00 4.08
N SER A 78 -27.72 -12.15 3.40
CA SER A 78 -26.72 -12.35 2.35
C SER A 78 -26.95 -11.45 1.14
N ARG A 79 -28.20 -11.21 0.74
CA ARG A 79 -28.52 -10.24 -0.33
C ARG A 79 -28.06 -8.82 0.02
N LYS A 80 -28.19 -8.38 1.27
CA LYS A 80 -27.66 -7.10 1.74
C LYS A 80 -26.13 -7.05 1.67
N ARG A 81 -25.45 -8.13 2.07
CA ARG A 81 -23.98 -8.26 1.97
C ARG A 81 -23.50 -8.21 0.53
N VAL A 82 -24.16 -8.92 -0.39
CA VAL A 82 -23.84 -8.88 -1.83
C VAL A 82 -23.95 -7.46 -2.39
N LYS A 83 -25.01 -6.72 -2.05
CA LYS A 83 -25.14 -5.30 -2.48
C LYS A 83 -24.00 -4.42 -1.95
N ALA A 84 -23.57 -4.62 -0.69
CA ALA A 84 -22.44 -3.89 -0.13
C ALA A 84 -21.13 -4.19 -0.87
N LEU A 85 -20.90 -5.46 -1.24
CA LEU A 85 -19.73 -5.88 -2.03
C LEU A 85 -19.77 -5.30 -3.46
N GLU A 86 -20.95 -5.17 -4.06
CA GLU A 86 -21.12 -4.51 -5.37
C GLU A 86 -20.81 -3.02 -5.31
N THR A 87 -21.24 -2.32 -4.26
CA THR A 87 -20.87 -0.92 -4.03
C THR A 87 -19.35 -0.77 -3.90
N LEU A 88 -18.70 -1.65 -3.12
CA LEU A 88 -17.25 -1.65 -2.96
C LEU A 88 -16.52 -1.88 -4.29
N LEU A 89 -16.97 -2.85 -5.10
CA LEU A 89 -16.41 -3.09 -6.43
C LEU A 89 -16.59 -1.89 -7.36
N GLY A 90 -17.76 -1.24 -7.32
CA GLY A 90 -18.02 -0.04 -8.10
C GLY A 90 -17.11 1.12 -7.71
N MET A 91 -16.84 1.30 -6.41
CA MET A 91 -15.87 2.29 -5.93
C MET A 91 -14.48 2.00 -6.49
N ILE A 92 -13.97 0.77 -6.28
CA ILE A 92 -12.65 0.32 -6.76
C ILE A 92 -12.48 0.51 -8.28
N GLN A 93 -13.51 0.17 -9.07
CA GLN A 93 -13.46 0.26 -10.53
C GLN A 93 -13.62 1.69 -11.07
N SER A 94 -14.20 2.61 -10.28
CA SER A 94 -14.40 4.01 -10.65
C SER A 94 -13.29 4.95 -10.15
N SER A 95 -12.32 4.40 -9.43
CA SER A 95 -11.13 5.12 -8.99
C SER A 95 -10.17 5.29 -10.17
N PRO A 96 -9.73 6.53 -10.47
CA PRO A 96 -8.78 6.78 -11.55
C PRO A 96 -7.39 6.30 -11.13
N LEU A 97 -7.09 5.03 -11.43
CA LEU A 97 -5.76 4.44 -11.21
C LEU A 97 -4.70 5.02 -12.15
N ASP A 98 -5.12 5.73 -13.20
CA ASP A 98 -4.25 6.37 -14.20
C ASP A 98 -3.53 7.61 -13.67
N ASP A 99 -4.06 8.26 -12.63
CA ASP A 99 -3.43 9.43 -11.99
C ASP A 99 -3.10 9.14 -10.52
N PRO A 100 -1.86 8.73 -10.21
CA PRO A 100 -1.44 8.42 -8.84
C PRO A 100 -1.38 9.66 -7.92
N GLN A 101 -1.51 10.88 -8.45
CA GLN A 101 -1.59 12.12 -7.66
C GLN A 101 -3.02 12.63 -7.49
N SER A 102 -4.02 11.90 -7.99
CA SER A 102 -5.42 12.30 -7.88
C SER A 102 -5.86 12.34 -6.42
N GLN A 103 -6.27 13.52 -5.95
CA GLN A 103 -6.85 13.68 -4.62
C GLN A 103 -8.04 12.74 -4.39
N LYS A 104 -8.81 12.46 -5.45
CA LYS A 104 -9.94 11.52 -5.39
C LYS A 104 -9.48 10.09 -5.10
N LEU A 105 -8.38 9.63 -5.70
CA LEU A 105 -7.80 8.32 -5.43
C LEU A 105 -7.28 8.23 -3.99
N GLN A 106 -6.66 9.31 -3.51
CA GLN A 106 -6.18 9.44 -2.13
C GLN A 106 -7.34 9.38 -1.13
N ASP A 107 -8.45 10.08 -1.41
CA ASP A 107 -9.64 10.08 -0.55
C ASP A 107 -10.36 8.72 -0.57
N ASP A 108 -10.44 8.07 -1.74
CA ASP A 108 -11.01 6.71 -1.88
C ASP A 108 -10.15 5.68 -1.13
N MET A 109 -8.83 5.82 -1.22
CA MET A 109 -7.85 5.04 -0.44
C MET A 109 -8.01 5.26 1.05
N ASP A 110 -8.10 6.50 1.53
CA ASP A 110 -8.24 6.80 2.96
C ASP A 110 -9.55 6.22 3.52
N LYS A 111 -10.62 6.17 2.72
CA LYS A 111 -11.87 5.49 3.10
C LYS A 111 -11.73 3.97 3.24
N LEU A 112 -10.80 3.36 2.51
CA LEU A 112 -10.44 1.94 2.65
C LEU A 112 -9.44 1.72 3.80
N GLU A 113 -8.45 2.61 3.93
CA GLU A 113 -7.34 2.57 4.91
C GLU A 113 -7.79 2.85 6.36
N LEU A 114 -8.91 3.55 6.61
CA LEU A 114 -9.46 3.75 7.97
C LEU A 114 -9.82 2.43 8.69
N SER A 115 -9.71 1.28 8.02
CA SER A 115 -9.96 -0.05 8.56
C SER A 115 -8.72 -0.92 8.84
N SER A 116 -7.49 -0.48 8.49
CA SER A 116 -6.28 -1.29 8.66
C SER A 116 -5.06 -0.51 9.15
N ASP A 117 -4.52 -0.98 10.28
CA ASP A 117 -3.51 -0.29 11.09
C ASP A 117 -2.16 -0.13 10.37
N ARG A 118 -1.76 1.12 10.18
CA ARG A 118 -0.58 1.58 9.43
C ARG A 118 0.72 1.28 10.18
N SER A 119 1.58 0.44 9.60
CA SER A 119 3.04 0.63 9.64
C SER A 119 3.76 -0.45 8.84
N ALA A 120 4.81 -0.02 8.15
CA ALA A 120 5.85 -0.82 7.51
C ALA A 120 5.41 -1.84 6.46
N LEU A 121 5.35 -1.42 5.19
CA LEU A 121 5.26 -2.33 4.04
C LEU A 121 6.27 -1.92 2.98
N CYS A 122 7.56 -2.14 3.28
CA CYS A 122 8.61 -2.17 2.26
C CYS A 122 9.01 -3.62 1.91
N SER A 123 8.25 -4.61 2.38
CA SER A 123 8.47 -6.02 2.06
C SER A 123 7.12 -6.68 1.86
N VAL A 124 6.81 -7.06 0.62
CA VAL A 124 5.60 -7.83 0.23
C VAL A 124 5.39 -9.06 1.14
N SER A 125 6.48 -9.63 1.67
CA SER A 125 6.46 -10.77 2.59
C SER A 125 5.88 -10.49 3.98
N GLN A 126 5.86 -9.23 4.45
CA GLN A 126 5.31 -8.90 5.77
C GLN A 126 3.81 -8.61 5.73
N LEU A 127 3.30 -8.18 4.56
CA LEU A 127 1.87 -8.00 4.32
C LEU A 127 1.12 -9.32 4.39
N THR A 128 1.67 -10.37 3.80
CA THR A 128 1.06 -11.72 3.80
C THR A 128 0.91 -12.28 5.21
N SER A 129 1.89 -12.05 6.10
CA SER A 129 1.85 -12.53 7.49
C SER A 129 0.80 -11.80 8.36
N ARG A 130 0.63 -10.49 8.17
CA ARG A 130 -0.38 -9.72 8.95
C ARG A 130 -1.79 -10.04 8.47
N ILE A 131 -1.97 -10.18 7.16
CA ILE A 131 -3.25 -10.54 6.54
C ILE A 131 -3.65 -11.97 6.94
N THR A 132 -2.78 -12.97 6.81
CA THR A 132 -3.12 -14.34 7.24
C THR A 132 -3.49 -14.40 8.72
N SER A 133 -2.87 -13.58 9.58
CA SER A 133 -3.22 -13.52 11.00
C SER A 133 -4.59 -12.89 11.27
N ALA A 134 -4.98 -11.83 10.55
CA ALA A 134 -6.28 -11.19 10.68
C ALA A 134 -7.40 -12.12 10.17
N TRP A 135 -7.14 -12.82 9.06
CA TRP A 135 -8.04 -13.83 8.52
C TRP A 135 -8.13 -15.08 9.40
N LEU A 136 -7.02 -15.57 9.95
CA LEU A 136 -7.04 -16.71 10.87
C LEU A 136 -7.87 -16.39 12.13
N LYS A 137 -7.79 -15.14 12.62
CA LYS A 137 -8.62 -14.64 13.73
C LYS A 137 -10.09 -14.51 13.34
N ALA A 138 -10.39 -13.98 12.15
CA ALA A 138 -11.77 -13.89 11.64
C ALA A 138 -12.39 -15.28 11.43
N LEU A 139 -11.63 -16.23 10.87
CA LEU A 139 -12.05 -17.61 10.65
C LEU A 139 -12.25 -18.37 11.97
N HIS A 140 -11.43 -18.10 12.99
CA HIS A 140 -11.63 -18.65 14.35
C HIS A 140 -12.91 -18.10 15.01
N SER A 141 -13.25 -16.83 14.77
CA SER A 141 -14.48 -16.22 15.25
C SER A 141 -15.73 -16.76 14.53
N GLU A 142 -15.63 -17.10 13.23
CA GLU A 142 -16.74 -17.68 12.46
C GLU A 142 -16.92 -19.19 12.68
N SER A 143 -15.86 -19.93 13.01
CA SER A 143 -15.95 -21.36 13.36
C SER A 143 -16.81 -21.60 14.61
N VAL A 144 -16.83 -20.65 15.57
CA VAL A 144 -17.69 -20.73 16.77
C VAL A 144 -19.17 -20.49 16.45
N LEU A 145 -19.48 -19.75 15.37
CA LEU A 145 -20.86 -19.44 14.98
C LEU A 145 -21.49 -20.50 14.08
N MET A 146 -20.71 -21.17 13.22
CA MET A 146 -21.24 -22.26 12.37
C MET A 146 -21.45 -23.60 13.11
N VAL A 147 -20.68 -23.88 14.17
CA VAL A 147 -20.88 -25.11 14.97
C VAL A 147 -22.11 -25.03 15.90
N ASN A 148 -22.54 -23.82 16.29
CA ASN A 148 -23.66 -23.63 17.22
C ASN A 148 -25.04 -23.53 16.55
N GLN A 149 -25.11 -23.46 15.21
CA GLN A 149 -26.38 -23.44 14.46
C GLN A 149 -26.82 -24.80 13.92
N THR A 150 -25.99 -25.85 14.04
CA THR A 150 -26.32 -27.21 13.61
C THR A 150 -26.53 -28.18 14.77
N ARG A 151 -26.92 -27.71 15.96
CA ARG A 151 -27.39 -28.61 17.03
C ARG A 151 -28.91 -28.78 16.89
N PRO A 152 -29.42 -29.91 16.36
CA PRO A 152 -30.86 -30.16 16.37
C PRO A 152 -31.33 -30.26 17.82
N SER A 153 -32.40 -29.51 18.13
CA SER A 153 -33.15 -29.63 19.37
C SER A 153 -33.76 -31.03 19.44
N ILE A 154 -33.14 -31.96 20.16
CA ILE A 154 -33.77 -33.21 20.55
C ILE A 154 -34.83 -32.85 21.59
N GLN A 155 -36.07 -32.66 21.13
CA GLN A 155 -37.24 -32.73 21.98
C GLN A 155 -37.48 -34.20 22.30
N THR A 156 -37.14 -34.62 23.53
CA THR A 156 -37.63 -35.88 24.08
C THR A 156 -39.12 -35.73 24.40
N GLN A 157 -39.98 -36.12 23.46
CA GLN A 157 -41.34 -36.54 23.81
C GLN A 157 -41.24 -37.91 24.48
N GLY A 158 -41.39 -37.95 25.80
CA GLY A 158 -41.60 -39.16 26.57
C GLY A 158 -42.98 -39.09 27.19
N GLY A 159 -43.98 -39.61 26.48
CA GLY A 159 -45.32 -39.84 26.99
C GLY A 159 -45.61 -41.33 26.97
N SER A 160 -45.72 -41.92 28.15
CA SER A 160 -46.66 -42.97 28.56
C SER A 160 -46.53 -43.17 30.06
#